data_AF-A0A497MYP0-F1
#
_entry.id   AF-A0A497MYP0-F1
#
_cell.length_a   1.000
_cell.length_b   1.000
_cell.length_c   1.000
_cell.angle_alpha   90.00
_cell.angle_beta   90.00
_cell.angle_gamma   90.00
#
_symmetry.space_group_name_H-M   'P 1'
#
loop_
_entity.id
_entity.type
_entity.pdbx_description
1 polymer ?
#
loop_
_entity_poly.entity_id
_entity_poly.type
_entity_poly.pdbx_seq_one_letter_code
_entity_poly.pdbx_strand_id
1 'polypeptide(L)'
;MEKLWPILDEADIIVAHNSRFDRGWLLGRYVELGMKLPSHFFDFCTYQNLRPFNMTSKKLDELSKNLIGTSKLPTDFSLWERCSRGEVAAFKEMEAYNIGDVYDTLYKLWLRTAYYNPWKAIDFSNPDSRDIQCKVDGKYLIELSDFYTNRMTGLKYYQYLNPRSGQIYRDRYNIRSKKAGQGFVRPR
;
A
#
# COMPACT_ATOMS: atom_id res chain seq x y z
N MET A 1 -17.94 14.12 11.61
CA MET A 1 -16.67 14.77 11.20
C MET A 1 -15.68 14.85 12.36
N GLU A 2 -16.12 15.27 13.55
CA GLU A 2 -15.27 15.38 14.75
C GLU A 2 -14.59 14.08 15.17
N LYS A 3 -15.25 12.91 15.02
CA LYS A 3 -14.64 11.60 15.34
C LYS A 3 -13.58 11.15 14.35
N LEU A 4 -13.70 11.54 13.08
CA LEU A 4 -12.78 11.11 12.02
C LEU A 4 -11.51 11.97 12.01
N TRP A 5 -11.64 13.24 12.39
CA TRP A 5 -10.52 14.18 12.42
C TRP A 5 -9.31 13.70 13.23
N PRO A 6 -9.43 13.28 14.51
CA PRO A 6 -8.28 12.85 15.29
C PRO A 6 -7.61 11.60 14.72
N ILE A 7 -8.40 10.68 14.14
CA ILE A 7 -7.86 9.47 13.49
C ILE A 7 -6.92 9.86 12.34
N LEU A 8 -7.29 10.88 11.55
CA LEU A 8 -6.46 11.36 10.45
C LEU A 8 -5.27 12.19 10.93
N ASP A 9 -5.43 12.94 12.02
CA ASP A 9 -4.39 13.79 12.60
C ASP A 9 -3.28 12.95 13.25
N GLU A 10 -3.64 11.82 13.86
CA GLU A 10 -2.71 10.87 14.50
C GLU A 10 -2.10 9.87 13.51
N ALA A 11 -2.69 9.69 12.33
CA ALA A 11 -2.20 8.71 11.37
C ALA A 11 -0.90 9.17 10.70
N ASP A 12 0.17 8.38 10.84
CA ASP A 12 1.37 8.57 10.02
C ASP A 12 1.09 8.27 8.55
N ILE A 13 0.28 7.23 8.32
CA ILE A 13 0.03 6.66 7.00
C ILE A 13 -1.44 6.27 6.85
N ILE A 14 -2.01 6.60 5.69
CA ILE A 14 -3.34 6.17 5.29
C ILE A 14 -3.21 5.36 4.00
N VAL A 15 -3.78 4.16 4.00
CA VAL A 15 -3.85 3.30 2.82
C VAL A 15 -5.25 3.40 2.24
N ALA A 16 -5.35 3.76 0.96
CA ALA A 16 -6.63 3.88 0.25
C ALA A 16 -6.53 3.41 -1.21
N HIS A 17 -7.68 3.18 -1.83
CA HIS A 17 -7.78 2.96 -3.28
C HIS A 17 -8.39 4.18 -3.94
N ASN A 18 -7.70 4.77 -4.91
CA ASN A 18 -8.11 6.04 -5.51
C ASN A 18 -8.26 7.19 -4.48
N SER A 19 -7.34 7.24 -3.52
CA SER A 19 -7.31 8.15 -2.37
C SER A 19 -7.64 9.63 -2.64
N ARG A 20 -7.33 10.14 -3.84
CA ARG A 20 -7.65 11.51 -4.26
C ARG A 20 -9.15 11.81 -4.14
N PHE A 21 -10.01 10.82 -4.36
CA PHE A 21 -11.45 10.95 -4.24
C PHE A 21 -11.86 11.16 -2.78
N ASP A 22 -11.60 10.18 -1.91
CA ASP A 22 -12.01 10.21 -0.49
C ASP A 22 -11.37 11.38 0.25
N ARG A 23 -10.06 11.57 0.08
CA ARG A 23 -9.32 12.67 0.69
C ARG A 23 -9.84 14.03 0.20
N GLY A 24 -10.20 14.16 -1.07
CA GLY A 24 -10.75 15.39 -1.63
C GLY A 24 -12.08 15.78 -0.99
N TRP A 25 -13.02 14.84 -0.93
CA TRP A 25 -14.32 15.04 -0.28
C TRP A 25 -14.19 15.35 1.21
N LEU A 26 -13.35 14.59 1.89
CA LEU A 26 -13.18 14.68 3.33
C LEU A 26 -12.54 16.01 3.75
N LEU A 27 -11.44 16.40 3.10
CA LEU A 27 -10.78 17.69 3.38
C LEU A 27 -11.66 18.87 2.95
N GLY A 28 -12.34 18.76 1.81
CA GLY A 28 -13.31 19.77 1.37
C GLY A 28 -14.39 20.00 2.41
N ARG A 29 -14.93 18.92 3.00
CA ARG A 29 -15.93 19.02 4.06
C ARG A 29 -15.39 19.66 5.34
N TYR A 30 -14.13 19.48 5.70
CA TYR A 30 -13.52 20.22 6.81
C TYR A 30 -13.44 21.73 6.52
N VAL A 31 -13.07 22.11 5.30
CA VAL A 31 -13.03 23.52 4.89
C VAL A 31 -14.41 24.16 4.97
N GLU A 32 -15.44 23.50 4.45
CA GLU A 32 -16.83 23.99 4.51
C GLU A 32 -17.33 24.20 5.96
N LEU A 33 -16.90 23.34 6.88
CA LEU A 33 -17.28 23.40 8.29
C LEU A 33 -16.40 24.35 9.12
N GLY A 34 -15.42 25.04 8.51
CA GLY A 34 -14.47 25.90 9.23
C GLY A 34 -13.56 25.14 10.19
N MET A 35 -13.41 23.82 9.99
CA MET A 35 -12.53 22.99 10.81
C MET A 35 -11.07 23.13 10.35
N LYS A 36 -10.14 23.01 11.29
CA LYS A 36 -8.71 22.88 10.96
C LYS A 36 -8.50 21.63 10.11
N LEU A 37 -7.58 21.65 9.15
CA LEU A 37 -7.17 20.43 8.45
C LEU A 37 -6.33 19.55 9.39
N PRO A 38 -6.43 18.20 9.27
CA PRO A 38 -5.56 17.29 10.01
C PRO A 38 -4.10 17.52 9.62
N SER A 39 -3.19 17.07 10.49
CA SER A 39 -1.76 17.05 10.26
C SER A 39 -1.39 16.23 9.01
N HIS A 40 -0.19 16.46 8.50
CA HIS A 40 0.26 15.79 7.29
C HIS A 40 0.49 14.29 7.53
N PHE A 41 -0.27 13.45 6.82
CA PHE A 41 -0.09 12.01 6.77
C PHE A 41 0.41 11.56 5.38
N PHE A 42 1.10 10.44 5.32
CA PHE A 42 1.49 9.81 4.07
C PHE A 42 0.32 9.03 3.45
N ASP A 43 -0.07 9.40 2.23
CA ASP A 43 -1.18 8.77 1.51
C ASP A 43 -0.66 7.66 0.56
N PHE A 44 -0.79 6.40 0.98
CA PHE A 44 -0.50 5.25 0.13
C PHE A 44 -1.73 4.87 -0.69
N CYS A 45 -1.71 5.26 -1.96
CA CYS A 45 -2.78 4.94 -2.90
C CYS A 45 -2.47 3.70 -3.75
N THR A 46 -3.18 2.59 -3.53
CA THR A 46 -2.98 1.33 -4.29
C THR A 46 -3.23 1.50 -5.79
N TYR A 47 -4.17 2.35 -6.19
CA TYR A 47 -4.40 2.69 -7.60
C TYR A 47 -3.18 3.36 -8.24
N GLN A 48 -2.58 4.34 -7.55
CA GLN A 48 -1.39 5.02 -8.03
C GLN A 48 -0.15 4.12 -7.98
N ASN A 49 -0.08 3.23 -6.99
CA ASN A 49 0.96 2.22 -6.85
C ASN A 49 1.04 1.34 -8.11
N LEU A 50 -0.13 0.98 -8.65
CA LEU A 50 -0.27 0.16 -9.85
C LEU A 50 -0.26 0.95 -11.16
N ARG A 51 -0.09 2.28 -11.13
CA ARG A 51 -0.07 3.12 -12.33
C ARG A 51 0.95 2.67 -13.39
N PRO A 52 2.17 2.23 -13.05
CA PRO A 52 3.16 1.78 -14.03
C PRO A 52 2.80 0.50 -14.79
N PHE A 53 1.80 -0.27 -14.31
CA PHE A 53 1.42 -1.55 -14.90
C PHE A 53 0.19 -1.39 -15.80
N ASN A 54 0.20 -2.06 -16.94
CA ASN A 54 -0.96 -2.17 -17.83
C ASN A 54 -1.82 -3.34 -17.37
N MET A 55 -2.93 -3.03 -16.69
CA MET A 55 -3.93 -4.00 -16.21
C MET A 55 -5.23 -3.79 -16.99
N THR A 56 -6.01 -4.85 -17.20
CA THR A 56 -7.33 -4.80 -17.88
C THR A 56 -8.25 -3.76 -17.26
N SER A 57 -8.29 -3.69 -15.93
CA SER A 57 -8.91 -2.61 -15.16
C SER A 57 -8.14 -2.43 -13.86
N LYS A 58 -8.18 -1.20 -13.33
CA LYS A 58 -7.61 -0.85 -12.03
C LYS A 58 -8.68 -0.56 -10.99
N LYS A 59 -9.94 -0.90 -11.27
CA LYS A 59 -11.02 -0.87 -10.28
C LYS A 59 -10.70 -1.86 -9.16
N LEU A 60 -10.97 -1.48 -7.91
CA LEU A 60 -10.68 -2.31 -6.73
C LEU A 60 -11.29 -3.72 -6.84
N ASP A 61 -12.53 -3.85 -7.30
CA ASP A 61 -13.20 -5.15 -7.47
C ASP A 61 -12.46 -6.06 -8.48
N GLU A 62 -12.14 -5.52 -9.66
CA GLU A 62 -11.45 -6.29 -10.71
C GLU A 62 -10.03 -6.69 -10.26
N LEU A 63 -9.32 -5.78 -9.59
CA LEU A 63 -8.00 -6.09 -9.03
C LEU A 63 -8.11 -7.15 -7.93
N SER A 64 -9.14 -7.11 -7.11
CA SER A 64 -9.33 -8.09 -6.04
C SER A 64 -9.60 -9.48 -6.60
N LYS A 65 -10.48 -9.58 -7.62
CA LYS A 65 -10.77 -10.83 -8.32
C LYS A 65 -9.53 -11.45 -8.92
N ASN A 66 -8.77 -10.65 -9.66
CA ASN A 66 -7.63 -11.12 -10.43
C ASN A 66 -6.37 -11.40 -9.61
N LEU A 67 -6.13 -10.65 -8.51
CA LEU A 67 -4.87 -10.71 -7.78
C LEU A 67 -4.93 -11.44 -6.45
N ILE A 68 -6.11 -11.52 -5.81
CA ILE A 68 -6.28 -12.11 -4.48
C ILE A 68 -7.48 -13.06 -4.38
N GLY A 69 -8.27 -13.22 -5.45
CA GLY A 69 -9.39 -14.17 -5.50
C GLY A 69 -10.61 -13.77 -4.66
N THR A 70 -10.74 -12.50 -4.28
CA THR A 70 -11.90 -11.96 -3.55
C THR A 70 -12.67 -10.98 -4.42
N SER A 71 -13.96 -10.81 -4.14
CA SER A 71 -14.81 -9.81 -4.82
C SER A 71 -15.41 -8.88 -3.79
N LYS A 72 -15.77 -7.67 -4.22
CA LYS A 72 -16.60 -6.79 -3.41
C LYS A 72 -17.96 -7.43 -3.16
N LEU A 73 -18.57 -7.08 -2.03
CA LEU A 73 -19.98 -7.36 -1.84
C LEU A 73 -20.79 -6.61 -2.92
N PRO A 74 -21.74 -7.27 -3.58
CA PRO A 74 -22.55 -6.62 -4.61
C PRO A 74 -23.39 -5.52 -3.97
N THR A 75 -23.43 -4.36 -4.63
CA THR A 75 -24.29 -3.24 -4.22
C THR A 75 -24.87 -2.57 -5.46
N ASP A 76 -25.94 -1.83 -5.23
CA ASP A 76 -26.52 -0.91 -6.20
C ASP A 76 -26.89 0.40 -5.51
N PHE A 77 -27.27 1.40 -6.31
CA PHE A 77 -27.62 2.73 -5.82
C PHE A 77 -28.76 2.72 -4.77
N SER A 78 -29.60 1.68 -4.73
CA SER A 78 -30.72 1.60 -3.78
C SER A 78 -30.25 1.59 -2.33
N LEU A 79 -29.07 1.03 -2.05
CA LEU A 79 -28.52 0.99 -0.70
C LEU A 79 -28.23 2.41 -0.18
N TRP A 80 -27.70 3.30 -1.02
CA TRP A 80 -27.47 4.70 -0.66
C TRP A 80 -28.78 5.47 -0.45
N GLU A 81 -29.77 5.24 -1.30
CA GLU A 81 -31.10 5.86 -1.16
C GLU A 81 -31.76 5.45 0.16
N ARG A 82 -31.75 4.16 0.50
CA ARG A 82 -32.30 3.61 1.75
C ARG A 82 -31.57 4.17 2.97
N CYS A 83 -30.25 4.29 2.91
CA CYS A 83 -29.47 4.98 3.94
C CYS A 83 -29.89 6.45 4.08
N SER A 84 -30.09 7.16 2.97
CA SER A 84 -30.52 8.56 2.98
C SER A 84 -31.92 8.75 3.57
N ARG A 85 -32.78 7.73 3.53
CA ARG A 85 -34.11 7.72 4.17
C ARG A 85 -34.07 7.36 5.66
N GLY A 86 -32.89 7.02 6.20
CA GLY A 86 -32.71 6.68 7.62
C GLY A 86 -33.06 5.24 7.97
N GLU A 87 -33.08 4.32 6.98
CA GLU A 87 -33.37 2.91 7.24
C GLU A 87 -32.23 2.24 8.02
N VAL A 88 -32.50 1.85 9.27
CA VAL A 88 -31.50 1.23 10.16
C VAL A 88 -30.90 -0.06 9.56
N ALA A 89 -31.71 -0.85 8.88
CA ALA A 89 -31.24 -2.07 8.21
C ALA A 89 -30.25 -1.75 7.07
N ALA A 90 -30.49 -0.67 6.33
CA ALA A 90 -29.60 -0.23 5.26
C ALA A 90 -28.26 0.27 5.81
N PHE A 91 -28.23 0.92 6.97
CA PHE A 91 -26.95 1.30 7.60
C PHE A 91 -26.10 0.09 7.98
N LYS A 92 -26.71 -0.99 8.49
CA LYS A 92 -25.99 -2.24 8.80
C LYS A 92 -25.45 -2.90 7.53
N GLU A 93 -26.23 -2.89 6.45
CA GLU A 93 -25.81 -3.39 5.14
C GLU A 93 -24.65 -2.56 4.56
N MET A 94 -24.72 -1.24 4.66
CA MET A 94 -23.66 -0.30 4.25
C MET A 94 -22.39 -0.47 5.08
N GLU A 95 -22.51 -0.68 6.39
CA GLU A 95 -21.38 -0.96 7.27
C GLU A 95 -20.68 -2.26 6.86
N ALA A 96 -21.43 -3.36 6.67
CA ALA A 96 -20.89 -4.63 6.20
C ALA A 96 -20.20 -4.50 4.84
N TYR A 97 -20.81 -3.77 3.90
CA TYR A 97 -20.21 -3.46 2.61
C TYR A 97 -18.86 -2.74 2.75
N ASN A 98 -18.82 -1.65 3.51
CA ASN A 98 -17.60 -0.85 3.69
C ASN A 98 -16.49 -1.63 4.42
N ILE A 99 -16.83 -2.44 5.42
CA ILE A 99 -15.88 -3.31 6.12
C ILE A 99 -15.27 -4.32 5.13
N GLY A 100 -16.07 -4.96 4.28
CA GLY A 100 -15.58 -5.87 3.23
C GLY A 100 -14.69 -5.15 2.21
N ASP A 101 -15.07 -3.96 1.78
CA ASP A 101 -14.28 -3.11 0.87
C ASP A 101 -12.90 -2.73 1.46
N VAL A 102 -12.79 -2.64 2.79
CA VAL A 102 -11.51 -2.37 3.45
C VAL A 102 -10.71 -3.65 3.67
N TYR A 103 -11.27 -4.63 4.38
CA TYR A 103 -10.49 -5.78 4.88
C TYR A 103 -10.39 -6.93 3.88
N ASP A 104 -11.47 -7.21 3.15
CA ASP A 104 -11.51 -8.32 2.19
C ASP A 104 -10.97 -7.97 0.81
N THR A 105 -10.85 -6.67 0.52
CA THR A 105 -10.30 -6.20 -0.76
C THR A 105 -9.08 -5.29 -0.55
N LEU A 106 -9.25 -4.02 -0.18
CA LEU A 106 -8.17 -3.03 -0.13
C LEU A 106 -6.93 -3.50 0.65
N TYR A 107 -7.10 -4.01 1.87
CA TYR A 107 -6.00 -4.45 2.73
C TYR A 107 -5.21 -5.60 2.10
N LYS A 108 -5.90 -6.65 1.63
CA LYS A 108 -5.28 -7.81 0.97
C LYS A 108 -4.60 -7.39 -0.35
N LEU A 109 -5.23 -6.52 -1.13
CA LEU A 109 -4.66 -5.98 -2.35
C LEU A 109 -3.41 -5.14 -2.08
N TRP A 110 -3.44 -4.30 -1.05
CA TRP A 110 -2.28 -3.53 -0.60
C TRP A 110 -1.13 -4.45 -0.22
N LEU A 111 -1.36 -5.46 0.63
CA LEU A 111 -0.35 -6.47 0.98
C LEU A 111 0.22 -7.18 -0.25
N ARG A 112 -0.62 -7.53 -1.22
CA ARG A 112 -0.19 -8.18 -2.46
C ARG A 112 0.67 -7.26 -3.33
N THR A 113 0.35 -5.97 -3.38
CA THR A 113 0.91 -5.05 -4.39
C THR A 113 2.00 -4.11 -3.88
N ALA A 114 2.17 -3.98 -2.56
CA ALA A 114 3.20 -3.13 -1.97
C ALA A 114 4.63 -3.54 -2.40
N TYR A 115 4.87 -4.83 -2.68
CA TYR A 115 6.15 -5.35 -3.16
C TYR A 115 6.56 -4.85 -4.55
N TYR A 116 5.60 -4.42 -5.38
CA TYR A 116 5.87 -4.03 -6.77
C TYR A 116 6.27 -2.57 -6.93
N ASN A 117 6.23 -1.77 -5.87
CA ASN A 117 6.72 -0.40 -5.87
C ASN A 117 7.44 -0.03 -4.55
N PRO A 118 8.60 -0.62 -4.29
CA PRO A 118 9.39 -0.40 -3.07
C PRO A 118 9.72 1.07 -2.80
N TRP A 119 9.77 1.92 -3.84
CA TRP A 119 10.11 3.33 -3.71
C TRP A 119 9.00 4.16 -3.07
N LYS A 120 7.76 3.65 -3.11
CA LYS A 120 6.59 4.22 -2.45
C LYS A 120 6.11 3.37 -1.28
N ALA A 121 6.80 2.27 -0.99
CA ALA A 121 6.43 1.38 0.08
C ALA A 121 6.67 2.06 1.44
N ILE A 122 5.75 1.78 2.36
CA ILE A 122 5.93 2.07 3.78
C ILE A 122 7.13 1.24 4.23
N ASP A 123 8.05 1.87 4.97
CA ASP A 123 9.24 1.19 5.47
C ASP A 123 8.96 0.55 6.82
N PHE A 124 8.77 -0.76 6.81
CA PHE A 124 8.59 -1.61 7.99
C PHE A 124 9.91 -2.19 8.52
N SER A 125 11.06 -1.75 8.00
CA SER A 125 12.35 -2.16 8.57
C SER A 125 12.55 -1.53 9.95
N ASN A 126 13.15 -2.31 10.85
CA ASN A 126 13.57 -1.83 12.15
C ASN A 126 14.89 -1.05 11.97
N PRO A 127 14.92 0.26 12.26
CA PRO A 127 16.13 1.08 12.10
C PRO A 127 17.30 0.62 12.99
N ASP A 128 17.02 -0.07 14.10
CA ASP A 128 18.04 -0.57 15.03
C ASP A 128 18.55 -1.98 14.66
N SER A 129 17.93 -2.63 13.67
CA SER A 129 18.35 -3.95 13.18
C SER A 129 19.67 -3.86 12.41
N ARG A 130 20.59 -4.81 12.69
CA ARG A 130 21.81 -4.99 11.89
C ARG A 130 21.59 -5.84 10.65
N ASP A 131 20.51 -6.61 10.64
CA ASP A 131 20.15 -7.48 9.53
C ASP A 131 19.48 -6.68 8.41
N ILE A 132 19.71 -7.11 7.18
CA ILE A 132 19.10 -6.52 5.99
C ILE A 132 17.64 -6.97 5.92
N GLN A 133 16.73 -5.99 5.95
CA GLN A 133 15.29 -6.24 5.92
C GLN A 133 14.63 -5.71 4.66
N CYS A 134 13.55 -6.37 4.26
CA CYS A 134 12.64 -5.86 3.24
C CYS A 134 11.86 -4.69 3.82
N LYS A 135 11.87 -3.56 3.12
CA LYS A 135 11.07 -2.38 3.50
C LYS A 135 9.58 -2.67 3.57
N VAL A 136 9.06 -3.55 2.72
CA VAL A 136 7.60 -3.74 2.55
C VAL A 136 6.97 -4.59 3.65
N ASP A 137 7.70 -5.53 4.24
CA ASP A 137 7.16 -6.46 5.24
C ASP A 137 8.03 -6.64 6.49
N GLY A 138 9.15 -5.92 6.57
CA GLY A 138 10.11 -5.98 7.68
C GLY A 138 10.87 -7.31 7.80
N LYS A 139 10.69 -8.25 6.86
CA LYS A 139 11.34 -9.56 6.94
C LYS A 139 12.80 -9.50 6.57
N TYR A 140 13.61 -10.27 7.28
CA TYR A 140 15.02 -10.48 6.95
C TYR A 140 15.16 -11.05 5.54
N LEU A 141 16.05 -10.43 4.77
CA LEU A 141 16.41 -10.90 3.44
C LEU A 141 17.56 -11.90 3.55
N ILE A 142 17.45 -13.00 2.82
CA ILE A 142 18.46 -14.05 2.79
C ILE A 142 19.46 -13.71 1.69
N GLU A 143 20.73 -13.51 2.04
CA GLU A 143 21.77 -13.28 1.04
C GLU A 143 21.94 -14.50 0.12
N LEU A 144 22.00 -14.25 -1.18
CA LEU A 144 22.25 -15.27 -2.19
C LEU A 144 23.75 -15.34 -2.48
N SER A 145 24.26 -16.55 -2.73
CA SER A 145 25.68 -16.78 -3.05
C SER A 145 26.14 -16.08 -4.32
N ASP A 146 25.23 -15.88 -5.27
CA ASP A 146 25.54 -15.32 -6.57
C ASP A 146 25.39 -13.79 -6.61
N PHE A 147 26.33 -13.14 -7.31
CA PHE A 147 26.25 -11.71 -7.57
C PHE A 147 25.41 -11.38 -8.79
N TYR A 148 24.67 -10.27 -8.71
CA TYR A 148 24.18 -9.62 -9.92
C TYR A 148 25.33 -8.88 -10.60
N THR A 149 25.58 -9.19 -11.87
CA THR A 149 26.57 -8.47 -12.69
C THR A 149 25.85 -7.57 -13.70
N ASN A 150 26.14 -6.27 -13.67
CA ASN A 150 25.68 -5.35 -14.70
C ASN A 150 26.41 -5.64 -16.01
N ARG A 151 25.66 -5.93 -17.08
CA ARG A 151 26.23 -6.31 -18.38
C ARG A 151 27.03 -5.21 -19.07
N MET A 152 26.67 -3.94 -18.88
CA MET A 152 27.38 -2.80 -19.50
C MET A 152 28.65 -2.43 -18.74
N THR A 153 28.59 -2.39 -17.41
CA THR A 153 29.69 -1.86 -16.59
C THR A 153 30.55 -2.94 -15.95
N GLY A 154 30.13 -4.21 -15.98
CA GLY A 154 30.79 -5.31 -15.29
C GLY A 154 30.71 -5.24 -13.76
N LEU A 155 30.01 -4.24 -13.20
CA LEU A 155 29.91 -4.06 -11.75
C LEU A 155 29.05 -5.16 -11.12
N LYS A 156 29.54 -5.70 -10.00
CA LYS A 156 28.88 -6.75 -9.21
C LYS A 156 28.15 -6.16 -8.01
N TYR A 157 27.02 -6.75 -7.65
CA TYR A 157 26.16 -6.34 -6.54
C TYR A 157 25.67 -7.55 -5.77
N TYR A 158 25.58 -7.43 -4.44
CA TYR A 158 24.94 -8.46 -3.60
C TYR A 158 23.47 -8.62 -3.97
N GLN A 159 22.97 -9.84 -3.85
CA GLN A 159 21.57 -10.19 -4.07
C GLN A 159 21.00 -10.82 -2.80
N TYR A 160 19.71 -10.60 -2.60
CA TYR A 160 19.01 -11.14 -1.46
C TYR A 160 17.63 -11.65 -1.87
N LEU A 161 17.13 -12.66 -1.20
CA LEU A 161 15.80 -13.23 -1.40
C LEU A 161 14.90 -12.86 -0.23
N ASN A 162 13.71 -12.31 -0.51
CA ASN A 162 12.68 -12.23 0.51
C ASN A 162 11.98 -13.60 0.62
N PRO A 163 12.06 -14.31 1.77
CA PRO A 163 11.49 -15.65 1.91
C PRO A 163 9.95 -15.67 1.87
N ARG A 164 9.30 -14.55 2.17
CA ARG A 164 7.84 -14.43 2.16
C ARG A 164 7.28 -14.17 0.77
N SER A 165 7.87 -13.23 0.05
CA SER A 165 7.36 -12.82 -1.27
C SER A 165 8.04 -13.56 -2.43
N GLY A 166 9.18 -14.20 -2.20
CA GLY A 166 10.02 -14.81 -3.24
C GLY A 166 10.72 -13.77 -4.13
N GLN A 167 10.57 -12.48 -3.85
CA GLN A 167 11.15 -11.41 -4.65
C GLN A 167 12.65 -11.30 -4.40
N ILE A 168 13.41 -11.13 -5.48
CA ILE A 168 14.85 -10.88 -5.42
C ILE A 168 15.09 -9.38 -5.24
N TYR A 169 15.92 -9.06 -4.27
CA TYR A 169 16.45 -7.76 -3.98
C TYR A 169 17.92 -7.71 -4.40
N ARG A 170 18.39 -6.51 -4.71
CA ARG A 170 19.80 -6.24 -5.00
C ARG A 170 20.22 -5.02 -4.20
N ASP A 171 21.48 -5.02 -3.78
CA ASP A 171 22.11 -3.84 -3.24
C ASP A 171 22.03 -2.65 -4.21
N ARG A 172 21.85 -1.45 -3.67
CA ARG A 172 21.93 -0.19 -4.42
C ARG A 172 23.37 0.10 -4.82
N TYR A 173 24.34 -0.31 -4.01
CA TYR A 173 25.76 -0.06 -4.23
C TYR A 173 26.48 -1.33 -4.70
N ASN A 174 27.44 -1.16 -5.60
CA ASN A 174 28.27 -2.27 -6.06
C ASN A 174 29.23 -2.71 -4.95
N ILE A 175 29.72 -3.95 -5.01
CA ILE A 175 30.55 -4.58 -3.97
C ILE A 175 31.86 -3.82 -3.62
N ARG A 176 32.32 -2.90 -4.48
CA ARG A 176 33.51 -2.08 -4.21
C ARG A 176 33.20 -0.85 -3.35
N SER A 177 31.93 -0.54 -3.12
CA SER A 177 31.49 0.58 -2.29
C SER A 177 31.56 0.22 -0.81
N LYS A 178 31.98 1.17 0.03
CA LYS A 178 31.89 1.05 1.49
C LYS A 178 30.45 0.85 2.00
N LYS A 179 29.45 1.26 1.21
CA LYS A 179 28.02 1.15 1.54
C LYS A 179 27.39 -0.20 1.11
N ALA A 180 28.12 -1.05 0.40
CA ALA A 180 27.61 -2.36 0.03
C ALA A 180 27.43 -3.23 1.28
N GLY A 181 26.36 -4.02 1.32
CA GLY A 181 26.02 -4.87 2.46
C GLY A 181 25.42 -4.13 3.66
N GLN A 182 25.19 -2.81 3.58
CA GLN A 182 24.68 -2.01 4.70
C GLN A 182 23.15 -1.86 4.69
N GLY A 183 22.42 -2.77 4.03
CA GLY A 183 20.96 -2.75 4.00
C GLY A 183 20.31 -1.78 3.01
N PHE A 184 21.09 -1.09 2.16
CA PHE A 184 20.56 -0.26 1.07
C PHE A 184 20.10 -1.11 -0.11
N VAL A 185 19.00 -1.84 0.05
CA VAL A 185 18.49 -2.76 -0.96
C VAL A 185 17.33 -2.17 -1.77
N ARG A 186 17.19 -2.66 -3.00
CA ARG A 186 16.02 -2.42 -3.86
C ARG A 186 15.58 -3.72 -4.52
N PRO A 187 14.27 -3.96 -4.68
CA PRO A 187 13.76 -4.97 -5.59
C PRO A 187 14.42 -4.89 -6.96
N ARG A 188 14.70 -6.08 -7.50
CA ARG A 188 15.26 -6.25 -8.84
C ARG A 188 14.20 -6.04 -9.91
#